data_AF-A0A2V2GTI8-F1
#
_entry.id   AF-A0A2V2GTI8-F1
#
_cell.length_a   1.000
_cell.length_b   1.000
_cell.length_c   1.000
_cell.angle_alpha   90.00
_cell.angle_beta   90.00
_cell.angle_gamma   90.00
#
_symmetry.space_group_name_H-M   'P 1'
#
loop_
_entity.id
_entity.type
_entity.pdbx_description
1 polymer ?
#
loop_
_entity_poly.entity_id
_entity_poly.type
_entity_poly.pdbx_seq_one_letter_code
_entity_poly.pdbx_strand_id
1 'polypeptide(L)'
;MRDFARAFYLSAEWRRVRAYIVERDAGLCVKCGRPGEIVHHKTHLTPENINDPLVALGEDNLELLCRECHGLEHTTDAATAEGLVFDEEGNLVERELLS
;
A
#
# COMPACT_ATOMS: atom_id res chain seq x y z
N MET A 1 -2.41 -10.29 5.09
CA MET A 1 -3.87 -10.12 4.90
C MET A 1 -4.57 -10.51 6.20
N ARG A 2 -5.48 -9.68 6.71
CA ARG A 2 -6.24 -9.94 7.93
C ARG A 2 -7.49 -10.78 7.61
N ASP A 3 -7.94 -11.65 8.52
CA ASP A 3 -8.98 -12.65 8.24
C ASP A 3 -10.33 -12.06 7.80
N PHE A 4 -10.74 -10.93 8.39
CA PHE A 4 -12.01 -10.27 8.07
C PHE A 4 -12.10 -9.83 6.60
N ALA A 5 -10.96 -9.54 5.97
CA ALA A 5 -10.89 -9.02 4.60
C ALA A 5 -10.72 -10.13 3.53
N ARG A 6 -10.59 -11.39 3.94
CA ARG A 6 -10.32 -12.49 3.00
C ARG A 6 -11.40 -12.62 1.93
N ALA A 7 -12.68 -12.58 2.32
CA ALA A 7 -13.79 -12.69 1.38
C ALA A 7 -13.82 -11.49 0.40
N PHE A 8 -13.58 -10.29 0.91
CA PHE A 8 -13.48 -9.07 0.11
C PHE A 8 -12.37 -9.17 -0.95
N TYR A 9 -11.14 -9.52 -0.57
CA TYR A 9 -10.04 -9.61 -1.53
C TYR A 9 -10.20 -10.76 -2.54
N LEU A 10 -11.04 -11.74 -2.26
CA LEU A 10 -11.39 -12.82 -3.20
C LEU A 10 -12.59 -12.48 -4.09
N SER A 11 -13.31 -11.39 -3.80
CA SER A 11 -14.53 -10.97 -4.50
C SER A 11 -14.28 -10.57 -5.95
N ALA A 12 -15.32 -10.65 -6.78
CA ALA A 12 -15.24 -10.24 -8.19
C ALA A 12 -15.15 -8.72 -8.31
N GLU A 13 -15.81 -8.01 -7.40
CA GLU A 13 -15.87 -6.56 -7.27
C GLU A 13 -14.47 -5.99 -7.05
N TRP A 14 -13.74 -6.52 -6.06
CA TRP A 14 -12.35 -6.11 -5.82
C TRP A 14 -11.45 -6.38 -7.01
N ARG A 15 -11.55 -7.55 -7.65
CA ARG A 15 -10.72 -7.89 -8.82
C ARG A 15 -10.94 -6.91 -9.98
N ARG A 16 -12.20 -6.51 -10.22
CA ARG A 16 -12.56 -5.53 -11.26
C ARG A 16 -11.97 -4.16 -10.95
N VAL A 17 -12.19 -3.65 -9.73
CA VAL A 17 -11.65 -2.35 -9.32
C VAL A 17 -10.13 -2.36 -9.34
N ARG A 18 -9.49 -3.42 -8.84
CA ARG A 18 -8.03 -3.56 -8.89
C ARG A 18 -7.50 -3.48 -10.32
N ALA A 19 -8.14 -4.16 -11.28
CA ALA A 19 -7.74 -4.10 -12.69
C ALA A 19 -7.91 -2.68 -13.26
N TYR A 20 -9.04 -2.04 -12.96
CA TYR A 20 -9.32 -0.65 -13.35
C TYR A 20 -8.27 0.33 -12.79
N ILE A 21 -7.91 0.25 -11.51
CA ILE A 21 -6.89 1.14 -10.91
C ILE A 21 -5.53 0.94 -11.59
N VAL A 22 -5.15 -0.29 -11.90
CA VAL A 22 -3.91 -0.56 -12.64
C VAL A 22 -3.92 0.07 -14.03
N GLU A 23 -5.05 0.00 -14.73
CA GLU A 23 -5.22 0.61 -16.06
C GLU A 23 -5.21 2.15 -15.99
N ARG A 24 -5.98 2.73 -15.05
CA ARG A 24 -6.05 4.18 -14.78
C ARG A 24 -4.67 4.76 -14.52
N ASP A 25 -3.86 4.07 -13.70
CA ASP A 25 -2.53 4.50 -13.31
C ASP A 25 -1.45 4.08 -14.34
N ALA A 26 -1.85 3.61 -15.53
CA ALA A 26 -0.98 3.16 -16.61
C ALA A 26 0.04 2.07 -16.21
N GLY A 27 -0.27 1.28 -15.19
CA GLY A 27 0.64 0.29 -14.61
C GLY A 27 1.83 0.89 -13.85
N LEU A 28 1.81 2.19 -13.56
CA LEU A 28 2.88 2.91 -12.90
C LEU A 28 2.50 3.26 -11.46
N CYS A 29 3.50 3.25 -10.59
CA CYS A 29 3.41 3.76 -9.23
C CYS A 29 3.10 5.26 -9.28
N VAL A 30 1.98 5.68 -8.71
CA VAL A 30 1.55 7.09 -8.76
C VAL A 30 2.48 8.04 -7.99
N LYS A 31 3.32 7.51 -7.10
CA LYS A 31 4.25 8.30 -6.28
C LYS A 31 5.61 8.54 -6.97
N CYS A 32 6.14 7.53 -7.68
CA CYS A 32 7.50 7.60 -8.24
C CYS A 32 7.62 7.27 -9.73
N GLY A 33 6.53 6.90 -10.41
CA GLY A 33 6.52 6.61 -11.84
C GLY A 33 7.17 5.30 -12.28
N ARG A 34 7.78 4.52 -11.38
CA ARG A 34 8.26 3.15 -11.66
C ARG A 34 7.09 2.16 -11.81
N PRO A 35 7.29 0.95 -12.37
CA PRO A 35 6.22 -0.05 -12.43
C PRO A 35 5.55 -0.29 -11.06
N GLY A 36 4.22 -0.23 -11.06
CA GLY A 36 3.40 -0.48 -9.89
C GLY A 36 3.09 -1.97 -9.72
N GLU A 37 2.80 -2.38 -8.49
CA GLU A 37 2.57 -3.80 -8.16
C GLU A 37 1.36 -4.01 -7.23
N ILE A 38 1.14 -3.08 -6.29
CA ILE A 38 0.16 -3.20 -5.22
C ILE A 38 -0.84 -2.07 -5.34
N VAL A 39 -2.13 -2.39 -5.44
CA VAL A 39 -3.19 -1.40 -5.25
C VAL A 39 -3.42 -1.23 -3.76
N HIS A 40 -3.11 -0.03 -3.26
CA HIS A 40 -3.12 0.35 -1.87
C HIS A 40 -4.41 1.10 -1.51
N HIS A 41 -4.92 0.86 -0.31
CA HIS A 41 -6.01 1.63 0.29
C HIS A 41 -5.43 2.76 1.15
N LYS A 42 -5.65 4.03 0.78
CA LYS A 42 -5.16 5.20 1.55
C LYS A 42 -5.78 5.27 2.95
N THR A 43 -7.08 5.00 3.03
CA THR A 43 -7.81 4.71 4.27
C THR A 43 -7.86 3.20 4.43
N HIS A 44 -7.17 2.66 5.45
CA HIS A 44 -7.11 1.23 5.68
C HIS A 44 -8.48 0.61 5.93
N LEU A 45 -8.66 -0.61 5.43
CA LEU A 45 -9.85 -1.38 5.73
C LEU A 45 -9.86 -1.82 7.20
N THR A 46 -11.02 -1.72 7.81
CA THR A 46 -11.37 -2.21 9.14
C THR A 46 -12.66 -3.03 9.03
N PRO A 47 -12.99 -3.87 10.02
CA PRO A 47 -14.27 -4.57 10.05
C PRO A 47 -15.48 -3.64 9.94
N GLU A 48 -15.36 -2.41 10.43
CA GLU A 48 -16.43 -1.41 10.45
C GLU A 48 -16.63 -0.73 9.10
N ASN A 49 -15.56 -0.51 8.32
CA ASN A 49 -15.62 0.24 7.05
C ASN A 49 -15.58 -0.64 5.79
N ILE A 50 -15.29 -1.95 5.89
CA ILE A 50 -15.09 -2.82 4.71
C ILE A 50 -16.34 -2.96 3.82
N ASN A 51 -17.52 -2.68 4.36
CA ASN A 51 -18.79 -2.72 3.61
C ASN A 51 -19.19 -1.35 3.04
N ASP A 52 -18.45 -0.28 3.34
CA ASP A 52 -18.66 1.01 2.71
C ASP A 52 -18.00 1.00 1.32
N PRO A 53 -18.78 1.07 0.22
CA PRO A 53 -18.23 1.00 -1.13
C PRO A 53 -17.29 2.18 -1.45
N LEU A 54 -17.47 3.34 -0.82
CA LEU A 54 -16.60 4.50 -1.05
C LEU A 54 -15.21 4.29 -0.44
N VAL A 55 -15.11 3.53 0.65
CA VAL A 55 -13.84 3.16 1.28
C VAL A 55 -13.24 1.93 0.62
N ALA A 56 -14.03 0.88 0.44
CA ALA A 56 -13.53 -0.43 0.00
C ALA A 56 -13.20 -0.47 -1.50
N LEU A 57 -14.00 0.22 -2.33
CA LEU A 57 -13.97 0.15 -3.79
C LEU A 57 -13.83 1.52 -4.46
N GLY A 58 -13.95 2.62 -3.72
CA GLY A 58 -13.88 3.98 -4.24
C GLY A 58 -12.48 4.29 -4.75
N GLU A 59 -12.38 4.73 -6.01
CA GLU A 59 -11.10 4.97 -6.68
C GLU A 59 -10.26 6.08 -6.04
N ASP A 60 -10.92 7.03 -5.36
CA ASP A 60 -10.28 8.12 -4.62
C ASP A 60 -9.45 7.59 -3.44
N ASN A 61 -9.89 6.46 -2.87
CA ASN A 61 -9.22 5.77 -1.76
C ASN A 61 -8.17 4.75 -2.25
N LEU A 62 -7.98 4.60 -3.56
CA LEU A 62 -7.11 3.58 -4.14
C LEU A 62 -5.97 4.18 -4.98
N GLU A 63 -4.78 3.63 -4.81
CA GLU A 63 -3.61 4.02 -5.61
C GLU A 63 -2.72 2.83 -5.95
N LEU A 64 -2.21 2.78 -7.19
CA LEU A 64 -1.20 1.79 -7.56
C LEU A 64 0.18 2.25 -7.07
N LEU A 65 0.85 1.41 -6.28
CA LEU A 65 2.18 1.66 -5.73
C LEU A 65 3.16 0.54 -6.08
N CYS A 66 4.45 0.88 -6.19
CA CYS A 66 5.53 -0.09 -6.13
C CYS A 66 5.74 -0.56 -4.67
N ARG A 67 6.44 -1.69 -4.46
CA ARG A 67 6.69 -2.24 -3.11
C ARG A 67 7.36 -1.26 -2.15
N GLU A 68 8.31 -0.46 -2.65
CA GLU A 68 9.01 0.53 -1.83
C GLU A 68 8.07 1.65 -1.36
N CYS A 69 7.33 2.28 -2.28
CA CYS A 69 6.37 3.32 -1.92
C CYS A 69 5.24 2.77 -1.04
N HIS A 70 4.74 1.57 -1.33
CA HIS A 70 3.76 0.89 -0.47
C HIS A 70 4.30 0.63 0.93
N GLY A 71 5.57 0.22 1.03
CA GLY A 71 6.25 0.05 2.32
C GLY A 71 6.29 1.34 3.12
N LEU A 72 6.60 2.47 2.47
CA LEU A 72 6.61 3.80 3.10
C LEU A 72 5.22 4.20 3.62
N GLU A 73 4.12 3.94 2.88
CA GLU A 73 2.77 4.21 3.39
C GLU A 73 2.41 3.35 4.62
N HIS A 74 3.08 2.20 4.80
CA HIS A 74 2.95 1.35 5.98
C HIS A 74 4.06 1.56 7.03
N THR A 75 5.00 2.51 6.84
CA THR A 75 6.11 2.73 7.80
C THR A 75 5.67 3.29 9.15
N THR A 76 4.40 3.61 9.37
CA THR A 76 3.88 3.77 10.74
C THR A 76 3.97 2.48 11.56
N ASP A 77 4.10 1.32 10.91
CA ASP A 77 4.39 0.00 11.51
C ASP A 77 5.89 -0.38 11.37
N ALA A 78 6.79 0.58 11.09
CA ALA A 78 8.21 0.31 11.00
C ALA A 78 8.75 -0.22 12.34
N ALA A 79 9.62 -1.23 12.28
CA ALA A 79 10.36 -1.71 13.45
C ALA A 79 11.30 -0.64 14.04
N THR A 80 11.45 0.49 13.35
CA THR A 80 12.40 1.56 13.64
C THR A 80 11.67 2.90 13.71
N ALA A 81 12.18 3.83 14.52
CA ALA A 81 11.64 5.18 14.57
C ALA A 81 11.89 5.93 13.24
N GLU A 82 11.15 7.02 13.02
CA GLU A 82 11.33 7.89 11.87
C GLU A 82 12.80 8.33 11.73
N GLY A 83 13.35 8.24 10.52
CA GLY A 83 14.76 8.54 10.23
C GLY A 83 15.75 7.40 10.49
N LEU A 84 15.33 6.28 11.07
CA LEU A 84 16.22 5.15 11.39
C LEU A 84 16.03 3.96 10.44
N VAL A 85 17.15 3.33 10.05
CA VAL A 85 17.21 2.14 9.18
C VAL A 85 18.28 1.16 9.68
N PHE A 86 18.22 -0.09 9.25
CA PHE A 86 19.29 -1.05 9.51
C PHE A 86 20.36 -0.97 8.41
N ASP A 87 21.65 -0.94 8.78
CA ASP A 87 22.78 -1.07 7.85
C ASP A 87 23.01 -2.53 7.42
N GLU A 88 24.04 -2.79 6.60
CA GLU A 88 24.35 -4.14 6.09
C GLU A 88 24.78 -5.12 7.20
N GLU A 89 25.30 -4.59 8.30
CA GLU A 89 25.69 -5.33 9.51
C GLU A 89 24.52 -5.52 10.49
N GLY A 90 23.35 -4.92 10.22
CA GLY A 90 22.16 -5.01 11.05
C GLY A 90 22.13 -4.04 12.25
N ASN A 91 22.97 -3.01 12.25
CA ASN A 91 22.90 -1.93 13.24
C ASN A 91 21.84 -0.90 12.87
N LEU A 92 21.20 -0.31 13.88
CA LEU A 92 20.24 0.78 13.69
C LEU A 92 20.99 2.10 13.51
N VAL A 93 20.89 2.70 12.32
CA VAL A 93 21.59 3.94 11.93
C VAL A 93 20.61 5.00 11.41
N GLU A 94 21.03 6.27 11.45
CA GLU A 94 20.31 7.34 10.77
C GLU A 94 20.44 7.19 9.25
N ARG A 95 19.33 7.34 8.54
CA ARG A 95 19.28 7.22 7.07
C ARG A 95 20.26 8.17 6.36
N GLU A 96 20.52 9.34 6.94
CA GLU A 96 21.45 10.35 6.40
C GLU A 96 22.91 9.87 6.38
N LEU A 97 23.25 8.83 7.16
CA LEU A 97 24.60 8.29 7.25
C LEU A 97 24.93 7.24 6.19
N LEU A 98 23.94 6.83 5.39
CA LEU A 98 24.10 5.87 4.29
C LEU A 98 24.33 6.55 2.92
N SER A 99 24.62 7.86 2.91
CA SER A 99 24.91 8.65 1.70
C SER A 99 26.34 8.48 1.20
#